data_AF-A0A8S9B2P4-F1
#
_entry.id   AF-A0A8S9B2P4-F1
#
_cell.length_a   1.000
_cell.length_b   1.000
_cell.length_c   1.000
_cell.angle_alpha   90.00
_cell.angle_beta   90.00
_cell.angle_gamma   90.00
#
_symmetry.space_group_name_H-M   'P 1'
#
loop_
_entity.id
_entity.type
_entity.pdbx_description
1 polymer ?
#
loop_
_entity_poly.entity_id
_entity_poly.type
_entity_poly.pdbx_seq_one_letter_code
_entity_poly.pdbx_strand_id
1 'polypeptide(L)'
;MSNLVKKCFEAVGLGKFANNSHPIHPATVHFPLAFLTLANVLSLLYGSVLYLPNNPILTRDQSSPSALSILAYATNLLGIITSVPAILTGGAELYAMIKGNGLYQKDEKGQQKLVPKVKVALMHAGLNDLVIAGAVFNWLQQRNAPDFRPAGYQVLVNAVLTAIQMYAAYLGGDLVYTHGVGVQRMGEGAKKKQQ
;
A
#
# COMPACT_ATOMS: atom_id res chain seq x y z
N MET A 1 -10.41 -15.58 -22.87
CA MET A 1 -9.44 -14.46 -22.96
C MET A 1 -8.65 -14.62 -24.24
N SER A 2 -8.53 -13.58 -25.07
CA SER A 2 -7.66 -13.65 -26.26
C SER A 2 -6.20 -13.86 -25.84
N ASN A 3 -5.39 -14.43 -26.73
CA ASN A 3 -3.96 -14.71 -26.47
C ASN A 3 -3.19 -13.42 -26.10
N LEU A 4 -3.60 -12.27 -26.65
CA LEU A 4 -3.04 -10.97 -26.33
C LEU A 4 -3.37 -10.52 -24.90
N VAL A 5 -4.63 -10.62 -24.47
CA VAL A 5 -5.07 -10.21 -23.12
C VAL A 5 -4.33 -11.02 -22.05
N LYS A 6 -4.17 -12.33 -22.28
CA LYS A 6 -3.40 -13.19 -21.38
C LYS A 6 -1.93 -12.74 -21.27
N LYS A 7 -1.28 -12.48 -22.40
CA LYS A 7 0.11 -11.99 -22.43
C LYS A 7 0.27 -10.65 -21.74
N CYS A 8 -0.67 -9.71 -21.93
CA CYS A 8 -0.66 -8.43 -21.24
C CYS A 8 -0.80 -8.60 -19.72
N PHE A 9 -1.72 -9.44 -19.26
CA PHE A 9 -1.89 -9.73 -17.82
C PHE A 9 -0.64 -10.37 -17.21
N GLU A 10 -0.04 -11.34 -17.89
CA GLU A 10 1.17 -12.02 -17.42
C GLU A 10 2.38 -11.08 -17.38
N ALA A 11 2.57 -10.23 -18.39
CA ALA A 11 3.69 -9.30 -18.45
C ALA A 11 3.53 -8.12 -17.47
N VAL A 12 2.41 -7.42 -17.53
CA VAL A 12 2.19 -6.16 -16.78
C VAL A 12 1.78 -6.42 -15.33
N GLY A 13 0.86 -7.34 -15.11
CA GLY A 13 0.33 -7.60 -13.76
C GLY A 13 1.22 -8.53 -12.95
N LEU A 14 1.81 -9.53 -13.60
CA LEU A 14 2.58 -10.58 -12.92
C LEU A 14 4.10 -10.48 -13.13
N GLY A 15 4.58 -9.54 -13.94
CA GLY A 15 6.01 -9.36 -14.21
C GLY A 15 6.68 -10.55 -14.89
N LYS A 16 5.91 -11.35 -15.65
CA LYS A 16 6.45 -12.45 -16.43
C LYS A 16 6.91 -11.94 -17.79
N PHE A 17 8.21 -11.70 -17.90
CA PHE A 17 8.87 -11.36 -19.16
C PHE A 17 9.67 -12.57 -19.64
N ALA A 18 9.18 -13.22 -20.71
CA ALA A 18 9.74 -14.46 -21.24
C ALA A 18 9.92 -15.52 -20.13
N ASN A 19 11.14 -16.00 -19.90
CA ASN A 19 11.45 -17.03 -18.90
C ASN A 19 11.69 -16.47 -17.49
N ASN A 20 11.74 -15.15 -17.32
CA ASN A 20 12.01 -14.50 -16.04
C ASN A 20 10.73 -13.95 -15.42
N SER A 21 10.58 -14.18 -14.11
CA SER A 21 9.51 -13.62 -13.30
C SER A 21 10.09 -12.61 -12.33
N HIS A 22 9.74 -11.33 -12.49
CA HIS A 22 10.13 -10.28 -11.55
C HIS A 22 8.93 -9.89 -10.68
N PRO A 23 9.12 -9.71 -9.37
CA PRO A 23 8.06 -9.28 -8.46
C PRO A 23 7.75 -7.79 -8.67
N ILE A 24 6.86 -7.48 -9.63
CA ILE A 24 6.47 -6.10 -9.93
C ILE A 24 5.69 -5.49 -8.76
N HIS A 25 4.76 -6.24 -8.14
CA HIS A 25 3.95 -5.68 -7.06
C HIS A 25 4.81 -5.23 -5.87
N PRO A 26 5.75 -6.05 -5.34
CA PRO A 26 6.72 -5.56 -4.36
C PRO A 26 7.51 -4.33 -4.82
N ALA A 27 7.82 -4.16 -6.10
CA ALA A 27 8.48 -2.95 -6.57
C ALA A 27 7.55 -1.72 -6.55
N THR A 28 6.30 -1.86 -6.99
CA THR A 28 5.35 -0.75 -7.14
C THR A 28 4.76 -0.28 -5.82
N VAL A 29 4.67 -1.13 -4.78
CA VAL A 29 4.12 -0.75 -3.46
C VAL A 29 5.00 0.24 -2.68
N HIS A 30 6.31 0.32 -2.97
CA HIS A 30 7.21 1.22 -2.24
C HIS A 30 6.86 2.70 -2.44
N PHE A 31 6.40 3.06 -3.63
CA PHE A 31 6.03 4.43 -3.96
C PHE A 31 4.85 4.95 -3.15
N PRO A 32 3.64 4.34 -3.19
CA PRO A 32 2.53 4.80 -2.38
C PRO A 32 2.84 4.67 -0.89
N LEU A 33 3.54 3.61 -0.45
CA LEU A 33 3.94 3.47 0.95
C LEU A 33 4.80 4.65 1.41
N ALA A 34 5.84 5.03 0.66
CA ALA A 34 6.71 6.14 1.00
C ALA A 34 5.98 7.48 0.97
N PHE A 35 5.24 7.76 -0.10
CA PHE A 35 4.55 9.04 -0.27
C PHE A 35 3.40 9.23 0.72
N LEU A 36 2.57 8.22 0.96
CA LEU A 36 1.47 8.32 1.93
C LEU A 36 1.98 8.36 3.37
N THR A 37 3.06 7.65 3.68
CA THR A 37 3.71 7.76 5.00
C THR A 37 4.25 9.17 5.21
N LEU A 38 4.96 9.73 4.23
CA LEU A 38 5.48 11.08 4.30
C LEU A 38 4.36 12.11 4.43
N ALA A 39 3.28 11.97 3.65
CA ALA A 39 2.11 12.85 3.73
C ALA A 39 1.47 12.86 5.12
N ASN A 40 1.25 11.67 5.69
CA ASN A 40 0.66 11.54 7.01
C ASN A 40 1.58 12.12 8.09
N VAL A 41 2.88 11.81 8.06
CA VAL A 41 3.86 12.35 9.01
C VAL A 41 3.92 13.88 8.94
N LEU A 42 4.00 14.46 7.74
CA LEU A 42 4.00 15.92 7.57
C LEU A 42 2.71 16.56 8.10
N SER A 43 1.55 15.93 7.88
CA SER A 43 0.28 16.40 8.46
C SER A 43 0.25 16.30 9.99
N LEU A 44 0.86 15.29 10.58
CA LEU A 44 0.97 15.15 12.03
C LEU A 44 1.93 16.19 12.62
N LEU A 45 3.03 16.48 11.92
CA LEU A 45 3.95 17.56 12.28
C LEU A 45 3.25 18.92 12.22
N TYR A 46 2.51 19.20 11.14
CA TYR A 46 1.67 20.40 11.03
C TYR A 46 0.71 20.55 12.21
N GLY A 47 -0.03 19.48 12.55
CA GLY A 47 -0.93 19.48 13.69
C GLY A 47 -0.20 19.67 15.02
N SER A 48 0.98 19.06 15.18
CA SER A 48 1.78 19.18 16.40
C SER A 48 2.26 20.61 16.62
N VAL A 49 2.70 21.31 15.56
CA VAL A 49 3.08 22.72 15.63
C VAL A 49 1.92 23.60 16.11
N LEU A 50 0.70 23.33 15.63
CA LEU A 50 -0.47 24.14 15.97
C LEU A 50 -1.09 23.81 17.35
N TYR A 51 -1.18 22.53 17.69
CA TYR A 51 -1.94 22.08 18.86
C TYR A 51 -1.06 21.81 20.09
N LEU A 52 0.27 21.75 19.94
CA LEU A 52 1.23 21.58 21.04
C LEU A 52 2.24 22.75 21.09
N PRO A 53 1.78 24.02 21.22
CA PRO A 53 2.62 25.21 21.05
C PRO A 53 3.80 25.29 22.06
N ASN A 54 3.65 24.65 23.21
CA ASN A 54 4.64 24.69 24.30
C ASN A 54 5.75 23.64 24.17
N ASN A 55 5.78 22.81 23.12
CA ASN A 55 6.82 21.81 22.95
C ASN A 55 8.01 22.36 22.15
N PRO A 56 9.16 22.68 22.79
CA PRO A 56 10.26 23.38 22.15
C PRO A 56 10.98 22.55 21.06
N ILE A 57 10.78 21.23 21.03
CA ILE A 57 11.32 20.36 19.97
C ILE A 57 10.45 20.46 18.71
N LEU A 58 9.13 20.47 18.88
CA LEU A 58 8.16 20.45 17.79
C LEU A 58 7.84 21.85 17.25
N THR A 59 8.09 22.89 18.04
CA THR A 59 7.85 24.29 17.66
C THR A 59 9.12 25.10 17.43
N ARG A 60 10.28 24.43 17.33
CA ARG A 60 11.57 25.08 17.06
C ARG A 60 11.58 25.89 15.77
N ASP A 61 10.79 25.47 14.79
CA ASP A 61 10.61 26.14 13.51
C ASP A 61 9.12 26.40 13.23
N GLN A 62 8.55 27.41 13.90
CA GLN A 62 7.20 27.90 13.58
C GLN A 62 7.16 28.70 12.28
N SER A 63 8.28 28.82 11.54
CA SER A 63 8.39 29.80 10.45
C SER A 63 7.68 29.38 9.17
N SER A 64 7.27 28.10 9.02
CA SER A 64 6.55 27.65 7.83
C SER A 64 5.58 26.47 8.00
N PRO A 65 4.50 26.58 8.82
CA PRO A 65 3.42 25.59 8.84
C PRO A 65 2.79 25.38 7.45
N SER A 66 2.75 26.43 6.62
CA SER A 66 2.28 26.35 5.24
C SER A 66 3.15 25.44 4.36
N ALA A 67 4.47 25.41 4.56
CA ALA A 67 5.34 24.49 3.83
C ALA A 67 5.03 23.03 4.18
N LEU A 68 4.77 22.74 5.47
CA LEU A 68 4.37 21.40 5.91
C LEU A 68 3.05 20.95 5.27
N SER A 69 2.03 21.83 5.21
CA SER A 69 0.74 21.48 4.60
C SER A 69 0.84 21.32 3.08
N ILE A 70 1.58 22.18 2.39
CA ILE A 70 1.80 22.09 0.95
C ILE A 70 2.55 20.79 0.59
N LEU A 71 3.62 20.46 1.33
CA LEU A 71 4.37 19.21 1.11
C LEU A 71 3.54 17.97 1.45
N ALA A 72 2.77 17.99 2.55
CA ALA A 72 1.85 16.92 2.90
C ALA A 72 0.83 16.68 1.79
N TYR A 73 0.24 17.75 1.25
CA TYR A 73 -0.71 17.68 0.14
C TYR A 73 -0.08 17.11 -1.14
N ALA A 74 1.10 17.62 -1.54
CA ALA A 74 1.78 17.17 -2.75
C ALA A 74 2.16 15.68 -2.68
N THR A 75 2.72 15.26 -1.55
CA THR A 75 3.09 13.86 -1.31
C THR A 75 1.86 12.95 -1.18
N ASN A 76 0.76 13.42 -0.60
CA ASN A 76 -0.51 12.67 -0.58
C ASN A 76 -1.00 12.40 -2.02
N LEU A 77 -0.95 13.40 -2.89
CA LEU A 77 -1.34 13.25 -4.29
C LEU A 77 -0.42 12.29 -5.05
N LEU A 78 0.89 12.37 -4.85
CA LEU A 78 1.84 11.40 -5.41
C LEU A 78 1.56 9.98 -4.92
N GLY A 79 1.20 9.83 -3.64
CA GLY A 79 0.79 8.55 -3.05
C GLY A 79 -0.45 7.97 -3.71
N ILE A 80 -1.48 8.80 -3.96
CA ILE A 80 -2.70 8.39 -4.68
C ILE A 80 -2.37 7.97 -6.12
N ILE A 81 -1.57 8.75 -6.84
CA ILE A 81 -1.22 8.43 -8.24
C ILE A 81 -0.43 7.13 -8.31
N THR A 82 0.54 6.96 -7.43
CA THR A 82 1.41 5.77 -7.40
C THR A 82 0.75 4.54 -6.80
N SER A 83 -0.41 4.67 -6.15
CA SER A 83 -1.18 3.51 -5.69
C SER A 83 -1.85 2.76 -6.84
N VAL A 84 -2.13 3.43 -7.97
CA VAL A 84 -2.75 2.81 -9.15
C VAL A 84 -1.95 1.58 -9.65
N PRO A 85 -0.66 1.68 -10.00
CA PRO A 85 0.10 0.50 -10.40
C PRO A 85 0.23 -0.55 -9.28
N ALA A 86 0.29 -0.14 -8.01
CA ALA A 86 0.35 -1.05 -6.87
C ALA A 86 -0.92 -1.89 -6.73
N ILE A 87 -2.10 -1.27 -6.84
CA ILE A 87 -3.40 -1.94 -6.81
C ILE A 87 -3.53 -2.91 -7.98
N LEU A 88 -3.20 -2.49 -9.20
CA LEU A 88 -3.35 -3.33 -10.38
C LEU A 88 -2.47 -4.58 -10.32
N THR A 89 -1.22 -4.41 -9.90
CA THR A 89 -0.26 -5.51 -9.77
C THR A 89 -0.60 -6.42 -8.58
N GLY A 90 -1.04 -5.86 -7.45
CA GLY A 90 -1.49 -6.64 -6.29
C GLY A 90 -2.76 -7.43 -6.56
N GLY A 91 -3.72 -6.84 -7.29
CA GLY A 91 -4.93 -7.52 -7.74
C GLY A 91 -4.63 -8.67 -8.69
N ALA A 92 -3.65 -8.50 -9.59
CA ALA A 92 -3.20 -9.58 -10.46
C ALA A 92 -2.55 -10.74 -9.68
N GLU A 93 -1.73 -10.44 -8.68
CA GLU A 93 -1.14 -11.45 -7.79
C GLU A 93 -2.19 -12.17 -6.94
N LEU A 94 -3.16 -11.43 -6.37
CA LEU A 94 -4.28 -12.01 -5.62
C LEU A 94 -5.13 -12.92 -6.50
N TYR A 95 -5.46 -12.49 -7.72
CA TYR A 95 -6.21 -13.31 -8.69
C TYR A 95 -5.45 -14.61 -9.01
N ALA A 96 -4.15 -14.51 -9.30
CA ALA A 96 -3.32 -15.68 -9.57
C ALA A 96 -3.24 -16.62 -8.35
N MET A 97 -3.18 -16.06 -7.14
CA MET A 97 -3.16 -16.82 -5.89
C MET A 97 -4.48 -17.58 -5.67
N ILE A 98 -5.63 -16.93 -5.84
CA ILE A 98 -6.94 -17.57 -5.70
C ILE A 98 -7.11 -18.65 -6.77
N LYS A 99 -6.70 -18.37 -8.02
CA LYS A 99 -6.77 -19.35 -9.11
C LYS A 99 -5.89 -20.58 -8.86
N GLY A 100 -4.72 -20.39 -8.25
CA GLY A 100 -3.78 -21.49 -7.99
C GLY A 100 -4.09 -22.31 -6.73
N ASN A 101 -4.71 -21.73 -5.71
CA ASN A 101 -4.90 -22.38 -4.41
C ASN A 101 -6.37 -22.63 -4.04
N GLY A 102 -7.30 -22.04 -4.80
CA GLY A 102 -8.68 -21.91 -4.37
C GLY A 102 -8.85 -20.81 -3.30
N LEU A 103 -10.11 -20.47 -3.03
CA LEU A 103 -10.46 -19.49 -1.99
C LEU A 103 -10.52 -20.16 -0.60
N TYR A 104 -11.00 -21.40 -0.55
CA TYR A 104 -11.25 -22.14 0.69
C TYR A 104 -10.50 -23.47 0.70
N GLN A 105 -10.09 -23.89 1.90
CA GLN A 105 -9.59 -25.22 2.21
C GLN A 105 -10.45 -25.84 3.31
N LYS A 106 -10.54 -27.17 3.35
CA LYS A 106 -11.22 -27.89 4.44
C LYS A 106 -10.26 -28.14 5.60
N ASP A 107 -10.74 -27.87 6.80
CA ASP A 107 -10.14 -28.24 8.09
C ASP A 107 -10.23 -29.77 8.31
N GLU A 108 -9.44 -30.31 9.24
CA GLU A 108 -9.55 -31.68 9.79
C GLU A 108 -10.99 -32.03 10.23
N LYS A 109 -11.75 -31.03 10.69
CA LYS A 109 -13.18 -31.13 11.06
C LYS A 109 -14.14 -30.95 9.89
N GLY A 110 -13.65 -30.89 8.65
CA GLY A 110 -14.45 -30.72 7.43
C GLY A 110 -15.02 -29.30 7.21
N GLN A 111 -14.73 -28.34 8.10
CA GLN A 111 -15.20 -26.95 7.98
C GLN A 111 -14.42 -26.20 6.90
N GLN A 112 -15.12 -25.37 6.12
CA GLN A 112 -14.48 -24.53 5.12
C GLN A 112 -13.85 -23.30 5.79
N LYS A 113 -12.54 -23.10 5.56
CA LYS A 113 -11.80 -21.92 6.00
C LYS A 113 -11.07 -21.29 4.82
N LEU A 114 -10.93 -19.97 4.81
CA LEU A 114 -10.11 -19.28 3.81
C LEU A 114 -8.68 -19.83 3.86
N VAL A 115 -8.08 -20.03 2.68
CA VAL A 115 -6.66 -20.38 2.58
C VAL A 115 -5.85 -19.30 3.31
N PRO A 116 -4.95 -19.64 4.26
CA PRO A 116 -4.31 -18.66 5.14
C PRO A 116 -3.67 -17.47 4.40
N LYS A 117 -2.85 -17.73 3.36
CA LYS A 117 -2.24 -16.68 2.55
C LYS A 117 -3.24 -15.80 1.78
N VAL A 118 -4.38 -16.37 1.36
CA VAL A 118 -5.44 -15.59 0.70
C VAL A 118 -6.14 -14.69 1.71
N LYS A 119 -6.37 -15.19 2.93
CA LYS A 119 -6.92 -14.38 4.03
C LYS A 119 -6.01 -13.18 4.33
N VAL A 120 -4.71 -13.42 4.50
CA VAL A 120 -3.74 -12.33 4.75
C VAL A 120 -3.69 -11.36 3.57
N ALA A 121 -3.72 -11.85 2.33
CA ALA A 121 -3.72 -11.02 1.13
C ALA A 121 -4.96 -10.12 1.04
N LEU A 122 -6.15 -10.65 1.36
CA LEU A 122 -7.39 -9.87 1.41
C LEU A 122 -7.36 -8.82 2.51
N MET A 123 -6.84 -9.15 3.70
CA MET A 123 -6.67 -8.18 4.79
C MET A 123 -5.68 -7.07 4.41
N HIS A 124 -4.53 -7.45 3.86
CA HIS A 124 -3.52 -6.51 3.37
C HIS A 124 -4.10 -5.56 2.31
N ALA A 125 -4.79 -6.10 1.30
CA ALA A 125 -5.43 -5.29 0.26
C ALA A 125 -6.49 -4.35 0.84
N GLY A 126 -7.42 -4.87 1.65
CA GLY A 126 -8.51 -4.08 2.22
C GLY A 126 -8.03 -2.95 3.14
N LEU A 127 -6.96 -3.16 3.91
CA LEU A 127 -6.38 -2.10 4.74
C LEU A 127 -5.69 -1.03 3.90
N ASN A 128 -4.97 -1.39 2.83
CA ASN A 128 -4.38 -0.40 1.92
C ASN A 128 -5.46 0.38 1.15
N ASP A 129 -6.53 -0.27 0.72
CA ASP A 129 -7.67 0.39 0.07
C ASP A 129 -8.31 1.43 1.00
N LEU A 130 -8.43 1.12 2.29
CA LEU A 130 -8.88 2.08 3.31
C LEU A 130 -7.94 3.28 3.42
N VAL A 131 -6.62 3.04 3.46
CA VAL A 131 -5.62 4.13 3.50
C VAL A 131 -5.72 5.02 2.27
N ILE A 132 -5.84 4.42 1.08
CA ILE A 132 -5.97 5.16 -0.18
C ILE A 132 -7.30 5.94 -0.20
N ALA A 133 -8.40 5.35 0.24
CA ALA A 133 -9.67 6.05 0.36
C ALA A 133 -9.59 7.24 1.31
N GLY A 134 -8.89 7.09 2.44
CA GLY A 134 -8.60 8.17 3.39
C GLY A 134 -7.71 9.26 2.78
N ALA A 135 -6.69 8.89 2.01
CA ALA A 135 -5.83 9.82 1.28
C ALA A 135 -6.63 10.63 0.24
N VAL A 136 -7.49 9.97 -0.52
CA VAL A 136 -8.40 10.63 -1.49
C VAL A 136 -9.38 11.56 -0.78
N PHE A 137 -9.97 11.11 0.33
CA PHE A 137 -10.83 11.95 1.16
C PHE A 137 -10.09 13.22 1.61
N ASN A 138 -8.86 13.09 2.11
CA ASN A 138 -8.07 14.24 2.54
C ASN A 138 -7.73 15.19 1.39
N TRP A 139 -7.33 14.66 0.24
CA TRP A 139 -7.08 15.44 -0.97
C TRP A 139 -8.31 16.26 -1.38
N LEU A 140 -9.49 15.63 -1.40
CA LEU A 140 -10.75 16.29 -1.77
C LEU A 140 -11.13 17.43 -0.84
N GLN A 141 -10.83 17.30 0.46
CA GLN A 141 -11.10 18.34 1.46
C GLN A 141 -10.07 19.48 1.42
N GLN A 142 -8.80 19.17 1.16
CA GLN A 142 -7.71 20.15 1.20
C GLN A 142 -7.55 20.95 -0.10
N ARG A 143 -7.96 20.41 -1.25
CA ARG A 143 -7.70 21.02 -2.58
C ARG A 143 -8.18 22.46 -2.77
N ASN A 144 -9.16 22.90 -1.98
CA ASN A 144 -9.70 24.27 -2.01
C ASN A 144 -9.38 25.08 -0.74
N ALA A 145 -8.66 24.49 0.21
CA ALA A 145 -8.25 25.18 1.42
C ALA A 145 -7.03 26.07 1.14
N PRO A 146 -6.93 27.27 1.74
CA PRO A 146 -5.72 28.07 1.70
C PRO A 146 -4.51 27.25 2.16
N ASP A 147 -3.44 27.29 1.37
CA ASP A 147 -2.19 26.53 1.59
C ASP A 147 -2.39 25.01 1.76
N PHE A 148 -3.50 24.47 1.26
CA PHE A 148 -3.90 23.06 1.39
C PHE A 148 -3.92 22.57 2.84
N ARG A 149 -4.18 23.47 3.79
CA ARG A 149 -4.08 23.15 5.22
C ARG A 149 -5.10 22.06 5.62
N PRO A 150 -4.66 21.02 6.36
CA PRO A 150 -5.59 20.04 6.91
C PRO A 150 -6.41 20.67 8.03
N ALA A 151 -7.71 20.34 8.10
CA ALA A 151 -8.51 20.59 9.28
C ALA A 151 -8.07 19.70 10.46
N GLY A 152 -8.39 20.10 11.69
CA GLY A 152 -7.97 19.36 12.90
C GLY A 152 -8.39 17.89 12.91
N TYR A 153 -9.59 17.57 12.42
CA TYR A 153 -10.03 16.18 12.31
C TYR A 153 -9.22 15.38 11.28
N GLN A 154 -8.69 16.02 10.24
CA GLN A 154 -7.86 15.36 9.22
C GLN A 154 -6.49 14.97 9.79
N VAL A 155 -5.96 15.73 10.75
CA VAL A 155 -4.74 15.35 11.50
C VAL A 155 -4.99 14.05 12.26
N LEU A 156 -6.15 13.90 12.92
CA LEU A 156 -6.52 12.66 13.62
C LEU A 156 -6.73 11.50 12.64
N VAL A 157 -7.40 11.76 11.51
CA VAL A 157 -7.53 10.76 10.43
C VAL A 157 -6.15 10.30 9.97
N ASN A 158 -5.20 11.21 9.72
CA ASN A 158 -3.85 10.86 9.31
C ASN A 158 -3.08 10.03 10.36
N ALA A 159 -3.31 10.26 11.65
CA ALA A 159 -2.76 9.41 12.71
C ALA A 159 -3.28 7.96 12.59
N VAL A 160 -4.60 7.81 12.43
CA VAL A 160 -5.24 6.49 12.28
C VAL A 160 -4.79 5.80 10.99
N LEU A 161 -4.77 6.53 9.88
CA LEU A 161 -4.31 6.00 8.59
C LEU A 161 -2.83 5.58 8.64
N THR A 162 -1.98 6.29 9.38
CA THR A 162 -0.59 5.88 9.60
C THR A 162 -0.52 4.52 10.30
N ALA A 163 -1.28 4.34 11.39
CA ALA A 163 -1.30 3.07 12.11
C ALA A 163 -1.81 1.91 11.23
N ILE A 164 -2.89 2.15 10.48
CA ILE A 164 -3.43 1.18 9.52
C ILE A 164 -2.40 0.84 8.44
N GLN A 165 -1.74 1.85 7.87
CA GLN A 165 -0.73 1.68 6.82
C GLN A 165 0.47 0.85 7.31
N MET A 166 0.95 1.08 8.54
CA MET A 166 2.05 0.32 9.12
C MET A 166 1.66 -1.14 9.37
N TYR A 167 0.44 -1.37 9.87
CA TYR A 167 -0.06 -2.74 10.03
C TYR A 167 -0.27 -3.44 8.68
N ALA A 168 -0.78 -2.74 7.68
CA ALA A 168 -0.90 -3.26 6.32
C ALA A 168 0.47 -3.60 5.73
N ALA A 169 1.49 -2.77 5.94
CA ALA A 169 2.87 -3.04 5.52
C ALA A 169 3.44 -4.29 6.22
N TYR A 170 3.19 -4.46 7.52
CA TYR A 170 3.53 -5.69 8.25
C TYR A 170 2.92 -6.94 7.61
N LEU A 171 1.62 -6.91 7.26
CA LEU A 171 0.96 -8.02 6.56
C LEU A 171 1.56 -8.27 5.17
N GLY A 172 2.02 -7.22 4.48
CA GLY A 172 2.76 -7.34 3.22
C GLY A 172 4.06 -8.11 3.40
N GLY A 173 4.80 -7.82 4.48
CA GLY A 173 5.98 -8.58 4.89
C GLY A 173 5.64 -10.05 5.21
N ASP A 174 4.58 -10.30 5.96
CA ASP A 174 4.12 -11.65 6.30
C ASP A 174 3.79 -12.48 5.04
N LEU A 175 3.13 -11.88 4.04
CA LEU A 175 2.89 -12.54 2.75
C LEU A 175 4.18 -12.99 2.06
N VAL A 176 5.23 -12.18 2.12
CA VAL A 176 6.52 -12.49 1.49
C VAL A 176 7.30 -13.52 2.30
N TYR A 177 7.50 -13.27 3.59
CA TYR A 177 8.42 -14.05 4.43
C TYR A 177 7.80 -15.33 4.99
N THR A 178 6.51 -15.32 5.33
CA THR A 178 5.81 -16.49 5.88
C THR A 178 5.15 -17.32 4.78
N HIS A 179 4.60 -16.65 3.76
CA HIS A 179 3.81 -17.31 2.71
C HIS A 179 4.49 -17.38 1.34
N GLY A 180 5.69 -16.81 1.18
CA GLY A 180 6.47 -16.87 -0.06
C GLY A 180 5.83 -16.14 -1.25
N VAL A 181 4.83 -15.30 -1.03
CA VAL A 181 4.16 -14.55 -2.09
C VAL A 181 5.16 -13.57 -2.71
N GLY A 182 5.16 -13.45 -4.04
CA GLY A 182 6.13 -12.63 -4.78
C GLY A 182 7.52 -13.25 -4.98
N VAL A 183 7.97 -14.15 -4.08
CA VAL A 183 9.31 -14.77 -4.14
C VAL A 183 9.33 -16.25 -4.56
N GLN A 184 8.20 -16.96 -4.46
CA GLN A 184 8.07 -18.37 -4.88
C GLN A 184 8.57 -18.63 -6.31
N ARG A 185 8.35 -17.68 -7.21
CA ARG A 185 8.78 -17.76 -8.62
C ARG A 185 10.29 -17.69 -8.80
N MET A 186 11.00 -16.99 -7.90
CA MET A 186 12.45 -16.92 -7.89
C MET A 186 13.06 -18.27 -7.47
N GLY A 187 12.43 -18.98 -6.53
CA GLY A 187 12.82 -20.34 -6.15
C GLY A 187 12.66 -21.37 -7.28
N GLU A 188 11.61 -21.26 -8.10
CA GLU A 188 11.46 -22.08 -9.31
C GLU A 188 12.47 -21.72 -10.40
N GLY A 189 12.82 -20.44 -10.56
CA GLY A 189 13.87 -19.99 -11.47
C GLY A 189 15.25 -20.55 -11.13
N ALA A 190 15.58 -20.62 -9.83
CA ALA A 190 16.82 -21.25 -9.36
C ALA A 190 16.85 -22.77 -9.67
N LYS A 191 15.72 -23.46 -9.48
CA LYS A 191 15.60 -24.90 -9.83
C LYS A 191 15.77 -25.15 -11.33
N LYS A 192 15.23 -24.28 -12.19
CA LYS A 192 15.40 -24.37 -13.65
C LYS A 192 16.83 -24.09 -14.14
N LYS A 193 17.62 -23.34 -13.38
CA LYS A 193 19.03 -23.06 -13.72
C LYS A 193 19.98 -24.20 -13.31
N GLN A 194 19.50 -25.11 -12.45
CA GLN A 194 20.22 -26.30 -11.99
C GLN A 194 19.88 -27.57 -12.80
N GLN A 195 18.93 -27.49 -13.74
CA GLN A 195 18.60 -28.51 -14.73
C GLN A 195 19.26 -28.17 -16.06
#